data_AF-A0A2G5RQI3-F1
#
_entry.id   AF-A0A2G5RQI3-F1
#
_cell.length_a   1.000
_cell.length_b   1.000
_cell.length_c   1.000
_cell.angle_alpha   90.00
_cell.angle_beta   90.00
_cell.angle_gamma   90.00
#
_symmetry.space_group_name_H-M   'P 1'
#
loop_
_entity.id
_entity.type
_entity.pdbx_description
1 polymer ?
#
loop_
_entity_poly.entity_id
_entity_poly.type
_entity_poly.pdbx_seq_one_letter_code
_entity_poly.pdbx_strand_id
1 'polypeptide(L)'
;MKRFFYVLVITLLFFPIVSVHAEQPKIELATEARSAILIERDTGAILYEKNAHEPLPPASMTKIMTMLLVMEAIDQGKLKLDERVRASEYAASMGGSQIFLEPGEEMTVDDLLKGVAIGSGNDASVALAERIAGSEEAFVHMMNEKAKQLGLKHTAFENTTGLPAKNHYSTAYDMAIMAKELLKYDLITKYTGTYEDYLRENSDKKFWLVNTNRLVKFYPGVDGLKTGYTSEAKYCLTATAKKGNMRVIAVVFGAPTPKSRNAQITKMLDYAFSHYETKPLYKKGETIALLPVSKGKKKSIAAVTSEPVSVLLKKGEKSEAVKTTWRLNKKVKAPVKKGDVLGTLVVKKDGAVIAKSPLVAKEQVEEANMWELFKRMFSTFSRTS
;
A
#
# COMPACT_ATOMS: atom_id res chain seq x y z
N MET A 1 52.50 -55.39 -22.41
CA MET A 1 51.68 -54.96 -21.24
C MET A 1 51.74 -53.44 -20.99
N LYS A 2 51.56 -52.58 -22.01
CA LYS A 2 51.51 -51.11 -21.84
C LYS A 2 50.40 -50.39 -22.63
N ARG A 3 49.53 -51.14 -23.32
CA ARG A 3 48.42 -50.59 -24.13
C ARG A 3 47.03 -50.77 -23.52
N PHE A 4 46.89 -51.55 -22.46
CA PHE A 4 45.59 -51.78 -21.79
C PHE A 4 45.28 -50.80 -20.65
N PHE A 5 46.26 -49.99 -20.22
CA PHE A 5 46.05 -49.07 -19.07
C PHE A 5 45.45 -47.72 -19.48
N TYR A 6 45.54 -47.33 -20.75
CA TYR A 6 45.00 -46.04 -21.22
C TYR A 6 43.49 -46.08 -21.52
N VAL A 7 42.91 -47.25 -21.73
CA VAL A 7 41.47 -47.39 -22.01
C VAL A 7 40.64 -47.33 -20.71
N LEU A 8 41.24 -47.62 -19.55
CA LEU A 8 40.52 -47.58 -18.26
C LEU A 8 40.50 -46.17 -17.63
N VAL A 9 41.37 -45.25 -18.06
CA VAL A 9 41.46 -43.89 -17.50
C VAL A 9 40.59 -42.89 -18.26
N ILE A 10 40.21 -43.17 -19.51
CA ILE A 10 39.38 -42.26 -20.32
C ILE A 10 37.88 -42.48 -20.10
N THR A 11 37.44 -43.65 -19.60
CA THR A 11 36.02 -43.93 -19.30
C THR A 11 35.53 -43.38 -17.97
N LEU A 12 36.41 -42.83 -17.13
CA LEU A 12 36.06 -42.23 -15.83
C LEU A 12 35.74 -40.73 -15.89
N LEU A 13 35.80 -40.10 -17.06
CA LEU A 13 35.57 -38.65 -17.24
C LEU A 13 34.20 -38.29 -17.85
N PHE A 14 33.30 -39.26 -18.04
CA PHE A 14 31.93 -39.04 -18.52
C PHE A 14 30.87 -39.34 -17.45
N PHE A 15 31.10 -38.90 -16.21
CA PHE A 15 29.96 -38.74 -15.29
C PHE A 15 29.18 -37.48 -15.71
N PRO A 16 27.89 -37.58 -16.07
CA PRO A 16 27.08 -36.39 -16.26
C PRO A 16 27.09 -35.61 -14.96
N ILE A 17 27.51 -34.34 -15.04
CA ILE A 17 27.37 -33.39 -13.95
C ILE A 17 25.86 -33.21 -13.77
N VAL A 18 25.27 -34.02 -12.90
CA VAL A 18 23.91 -33.78 -12.42
C VAL A 18 24.02 -32.49 -11.63
N SER A 19 23.57 -31.38 -12.22
CA SER A 19 23.36 -30.14 -11.48
C SER A 19 22.29 -30.42 -10.43
N VAL A 20 22.73 -30.85 -9.25
CA VAL A 20 21.91 -30.86 -8.04
C VAL A 20 21.53 -29.41 -7.77
N HIS A 21 20.41 -28.98 -8.34
CA HIS A 21 19.74 -27.77 -7.90
C HIS A 21 19.25 -28.09 -6.50
N ALA A 22 20.05 -27.74 -5.49
CA ALA A 22 19.57 -27.70 -4.12
C ALA A 22 18.34 -26.81 -4.11
N GLU A 23 17.16 -27.42 -3.98
CA GLU A 23 15.92 -26.73 -3.80
C GLU A 23 16.11 -25.87 -2.55
N GLN A 24 16.18 -24.54 -2.74
CA GLN A 24 16.32 -23.61 -1.63
C GLN A 24 15.20 -23.93 -0.64
N PRO A 25 15.51 -24.18 0.64
CA PRO A 25 14.50 -24.61 1.60
C PRO A 25 13.37 -23.60 1.59
N LYS A 26 12.16 -24.08 1.27
CA LYS A 26 10.96 -23.24 1.22
C LYS A 26 10.74 -22.68 2.61
N ILE A 27 11.00 -21.38 2.79
CA ILE A 27 10.93 -20.74 4.10
C ILE A 27 9.46 -20.74 4.54
N GLU A 28 9.13 -21.51 5.58
CA GLU A 28 7.76 -21.59 6.08
C GLU A 28 7.51 -20.56 7.20
N LEU A 29 6.97 -19.39 6.83
CA LEU A 29 6.66 -18.32 7.78
C LEU A 29 5.20 -18.34 8.29
N ALA A 30 4.27 -18.91 7.51
CA ALA A 30 2.85 -18.90 7.81
C ALA A 30 2.19 -20.28 7.59
N THR A 31 2.63 -21.29 8.37
CA THR A 31 2.17 -22.69 8.22
C THR A 31 0.69 -22.88 8.54
N GLU A 32 0.18 -22.21 9.58
CA GLU A 32 -1.20 -22.35 10.05
C GLU A 32 -2.19 -21.38 9.39
N ALA A 33 -1.74 -20.51 8.48
CA ALA A 33 -2.59 -19.62 7.70
C ALA A 33 -3.07 -20.29 6.41
N ARG A 34 -4.28 -19.95 5.94
CA ARG A 34 -4.78 -20.41 4.64
C ARG A 34 -4.04 -19.71 3.49
N SER A 35 -3.86 -18.40 3.62
CA SER A 35 -3.01 -17.60 2.73
C SER A 35 -2.25 -16.53 3.50
N ALA A 36 -1.12 -16.10 2.95
CA ALA A 36 -0.26 -15.08 3.52
C ALA A 36 0.59 -14.38 2.46
N ILE A 37 0.97 -13.13 2.72
CA ILE A 37 1.97 -12.41 1.95
C ILE A 37 2.74 -11.45 2.86
N LEU A 38 4.01 -11.23 2.55
CA LEU A 38 4.88 -10.25 3.17
C LEU A 38 5.54 -9.44 2.06
N ILE A 39 5.33 -8.12 2.06
CA ILE A 39 5.94 -7.21 1.10
C ILE A 39 6.72 -6.10 1.82
N GLU A 40 7.75 -5.58 1.16
CA GLU A 40 8.29 -4.26 1.48
C GLU A 40 7.49 -3.19 0.73
N ARG A 41 7.08 -2.14 1.45
CA ARG A 41 6.06 -1.19 0.99
C ARG A 41 6.54 -0.30 -0.15
N ASP A 42 7.73 0.29 -0.05
CA ASP A 42 8.20 1.27 -1.04
C ASP A 42 8.51 0.61 -2.39
N THR A 43 9.29 -0.47 -2.37
CA THR A 43 9.68 -1.22 -3.57
C THR A 43 8.56 -2.10 -4.11
N GLY A 44 7.64 -2.55 -3.25
CA GLY A 44 6.64 -3.56 -3.59
C GLY A 44 7.22 -4.97 -3.72
N ALA A 45 8.47 -5.20 -3.30
CA ALA A 45 9.09 -6.51 -3.36
C ALA A 45 8.35 -7.50 -2.45
N ILE A 46 7.99 -8.66 -3.01
CA ILE A 46 7.42 -9.78 -2.26
C ILE A 46 8.57 -10.53 -1.59
N LEU A 47 8.54 -10.60 -0.26
CA LEU A 47 9.55 -11.29 0.55
C LEU A 47 9.11 -12.70 0.92
N TYR A 48 7.80 -12.95 0.97
CA TYR A 48 7.19 -14.24 1.20
C TYR A 48 5.75 -14.24 0.69
N GLU A 49 5.30 -15.38 0.16
CA GLU A 49 3.90 -15.59 -0.21
C GLU A 49 3.48 -17.05 -0.03
N LYS A 50 2.22 -17.24 0.32
CA LYS A 50 1.53 -18.54 0.41
C LYS A 50 0.09 -18.34 -0.05
N ASN A 51 -0.30 -18.99 -1.15
CA ASN A 51 -1.65 -18.88 -1.72
C ASN A 51 -2.13 -17.43 -1.84
N ALA A 52 -1.22 -16.49 -2.15
CA ALA A 52 -1.48 -15.06 -1.95
C ALA A 52 -2.62 -14.51 -2.83
N HIS A 53 -2.96 -15.20 -3.92
CA HIS A 53 -4.05 -14.88 -4.84
C HIS A 53 -5.32 -15.72 -4.64
N GLU A 54 -5.39 -16.53 -3.58
CA GLU A 54 -6.59 -17.30 -3.26
C GLU A 54 -7.72 -16.37 -2.77
N PRO A 55 -8.91 -16.36 -3.41
CA PRO A 55 -10.04 -15.56 -2.97
C PRO A 55 -10.63 -16.07 -1.66
N LEU A 56 -10.72 -15.20 -0.66
CA LEU A 56 -11.17 -15.51 0.69
C LEU A 56 -12.06 -14.39 1.25
N PRO A 57 -12.99 -14.70 2.15
CA PRO A 57 -13.77 -13.68 2.85
C PRO A 57 -12.84 -12.79 3.70
N PRO A 58 -12.80 -11.46 3.47
CA PRO A 58 -11.88 -10.55 4.15
C PRO A 58 -12.30 -10.21 5.59
N ALA A 59 -13.56 -10.46 5.95
CA ALA A 59 -14.15 -9.97 7.20
C ALA A 59 -13.84 -8.46 7.37
N SER A 60 -13.67 -7.97 8.61
CA SER A 60 -13.37 -6.56 8.87
C SER A 60 -12.08 -6.00 8.24
N MET A 61 -11.24 -6.80 7.55
CA MET A 61 -10.17 -6.23 6.71
C MET A 61 -10.73 -5.41 5.54
N THR A 62 -12.00 -5.59 5.16
CA THR A 62 -12.74 -4.72 4.23
C THR A 62 -12.64 -3.24 4.59
N LYS A 63 -12.58 -2.93 5.88
CA LYS A 63 -12.46 -1.55 6.37
C LYS A 63 -11.14 -0.87 5.97
N ILE A 64 -10.14 -1.61 5.46
CA ILE A 64 -8.96 -1.01 4.84
C ILE A 64 -9.36 -0.19 3.60
N MET A 65 -10.27 -0.70 2.76
CA MET A 65 -10.79 0.04 1.61
C MET A 65 -11.67 1.20 2.07
N THR A 66 -12.51 1.00 3.10
CA THR A 66 -13.32 2.08 3.69
C THR A 66 -12.44 3.23 4.19
N MET A 67 -11.40 2.92 4.97
CA MET A 67 -10.45 3.92 5.46
C MET A 67 -9.66 4.57 4.31
N LEU A 68 -9.32 3.83 3.25
CA LEU A 68 -8.66 4.40 2.06
C LEU A 68 -9.52 5.48 1.40
N LEU A 69 -10.79 5.21 1.15
CA LEU A 69 -11.70 6.19 0.55
C LEU A 69 -11.98 7.37 1.49
N VAL A 70 -12.04 7.14 2.80
CA VAL A 70 -12.15 8.23 3.79
C VAL A 70 -10.91 9.12 3.78
N MET A 71 -9.70 8.54 3.75
CA MET A 71 -8.45 9.28 3.66
C MET A 71 -8.34 10.07 2.35
N GLU A 72 -8.78 9.49 1.23
CA GLU A 72 -8.89 10.19 -0.05
C GLU A 72 -9.87 11.38 0.01
N ALA A 73 -11.03 11.22 0.66
CA ALA A 73 -11.99 12.29 0.83
C ALA A 73 -11.42 13.44 1.68
N ILE A 74 -10.64 13.12 2.72
CA ILE A 74 -9.94 14.09 3.56
C ILE A 74 -8.86 14.82 2.78
N ASP A 75 -7.98 14.10 2.07
CA ASP A 75 -6.89 14.68 1.28
C ASP A 75 -7.42 15.61 0.16
N GLN A 76 -8.57 15.28 -0.42
CA GLN A 76 -9.25 16.10 -1.43
C GLN A 76 -10.06 17.26 -0.84
N GLY A 77 -10.13 17.41 0.49
CA GLY A 77 -10.91 18.44 1.16
C GLY A 77 -12.43 18.26 1.07
N LYS A 78 -12.91 17.07 0.68
CA LYS A 78 -14.35 16.72 0.61
C LYS A 78 -14.94 16.33 1.97
N LEU A 79 -14.06 15.98 2.91
CA LEU A 79 -14.39 15.61 4.29
C LEU A 79 -13.38 16.27 5.21
N LYS A 80 -13.81 16.82 6.35
CA LYS A 80 -12.90 17.41 7.35
C LYS A 80 -12.98 16.63 8.65
N LEU A 81 -11.87 16.54 9.39
CA LEU A 81 -11.79 15.77 10.64
C LEU A 81 -12.74 16.29 11.73
N ASP A 82 -12.93 17.61 11.80
CA ASP A 82 -13.81 18.30 12.75
C ASP A 82 -15.27 18.38 12.30
N GLU A 83 -15.56 17.91 11.08
CA GLU A 83 -16.91 17.85 10.56
C GLU A 83 -17.76 16.85 11.36
N ARG A 84 -18.99 17.25 11.72
CA ARG A 84 -19.95 16.36 12.37
C ARG A 84 -20.75 15.59 11.34
N VAL A 85 -20.84 14.28 11.55
CA VAL A 85 -21.63 13.35 10.74
C VAL A 85 -22.77 12.82 11.59
N ARG A 86 -23.99 12.99 11.08
CA ARG A 86 -25.22 12.49 11.70
C ARG A 86 -25.43 11.03 11.32
N ALA A 87 -25.57 10.15 12.31
CA ALA A 87 -25.85 8.74 12.11
C ALA A 87 -27.28 8.55 11.58
N SER A 88 -27.43 7.78 10.51
CA SER A 88 -28.73 7.32 10.03
C SER A 88 -29.28 6.20 10.92
N GLU A 89 -30.57 5.91 10.79
CA GLU A 89 -31.16 4.70 11.39
C GLU A 89 -30.48 3.42 10.89
N TYR A 90 -30.10 3.38 9.61
CA TYR A 90 -29.41 2.24 9.02
C TYR A 90 -28.02 2.04 9.64
N ALA A 91 -27.20 3.09 9.72
CA ALA A 91 -25.90 3.05 10.38
C ALA A 91 -26.01 2.62 11.86
N ALA A 92 -26.99 3.15 12.60
CA ALA A 92 -27.25 2.77 13.99
C ALA A 92 -27.75 1.32 14.14
N SER A 93 -28.44 0.78 13.14
CA SER A 93 -29.00 -0.59 13.14
C SER A 93 -27.97 -1.69 12.88
N MET A 94 -26.73 -1.33 12.52
CA MET A 94 -25.69 -2.30 12.20
C MET A 94 -25.49 -3.30 13.35
N GLY A 95 -25.11 -4.54 13.03
CA GLY A 95 -24.68 -5.52 14.03
C GLY A 95 -23.16 -5.68 14.06
N GLY A 96 -22.65 -6.61 14.88
CA GLY A 96 -21.22 -6.92 14.97
C GLY A 96 -20.44 -5.95 15.88
N SER A 97 -19.21 -5.61 15.52
CA SER A 97 -18.44 -4.60 16.26
C SER A 97 -19.03 -3.22 16.01
N GLN A 98 -19.33 -2.47 17.07
CA GLN A 98 -19.99 -1.17 17.00
C GLN A 98 -19.40 -0.21 18.04
N ILE A 99 -19.59 1.09 17.79
CA ILE A 99 -19.43 2.13 18.80
C ILE A 99 -20.77 2.55 19.41
N PHE A 100 -21.85 1.86 19.02
CA PHE A 100 -23.23 2.05 19.44
C PHE A 100 -23.71 3.47 19.13
N LEU A 101 -23.64 3.87 17.86
CA LEU A 101 -24.27 5.10 17.39
C LEU A 101 -25.79 5.03 17.59
N GLU A 102 -26.39 6.09 18.11
CA GLU A 102 -27.85 6.26 18.15
C GLU A 102 -28.38 6.94 16.88
N PRO A 103 -29.60 6.64 16.42
CA PRO A 103 -30.19 7.35 15.28
C PRO A 103 -30.22 8.87 15.51
N GLY A 104 -29.63 9.62 14.59
CA GLY A 104 -29.54 11.07 14.68
C GLY A 104 -28.41 11.59 15.58
N GLU A 105 -27.64 10.74 16.24
CA GLU A 105 -26.43 11.13 16.96
C GLU A 105 -25.41 11.74 15.99
N GLU A 106 -24.74 12.82 16.39
CA GLU A 106 -23.68 13.44 15.61
C GLU A 106 -22.32 13.24 16.25
N MET A 107 -21.38 12.66 15.50
CA MET A 107 -19.98 12.51 15.90
C MET A 107 -19.04 13.16 14.89
N THR A 108 -17.86 13.58 15.35
CA THR A 108 -16.84 14.11 14.43
C THR A 108 -16.28 13.00 13.53
N VAL A 109 -15.81 13.35 12.34
CA VAL A 109 -15.11 12.41 11.46
C VAL A 109 -13.88 11.81 12.15
N ASP A 110 -13.15 12.59 12.97
CA ASP A 110 -12.05 12.08 13.80
C ASP A 110 -12.50 10.94 14.72
N ASP A 111 -13.62 11.11 15.42
CA ASP A 111 -14.16 10.10 16.32
C ASP A 111 -14.72 8.87 15.59
N LEU A 112 -15.41 9.06 14.47
CA LEU A 112 -15.85 7.95 13.62
C LEU A 112 -14.65 7.16 13.08
N LEU A 113 -13.58 7.84 12.66
CA LEU A 113 -12.34 7.18 12.23
C LEU A 113 -11.67 6.39 13.36
N LYS A 114 -11.65 6.90 14.60
CA LYS A 114 -11.22 6.11 15.77
C LYS A 114 -12.10 4.87 15.93
N GLY A 115 -13.41 5.02 15.82
CA GLY A 115 -14.36 3.91 15.86
C GLY A 115 -14.07 2.82 14.83
N VAL A 116 -13.81 3.20 13.58
CA VAL A 116 -13.48 2.27 12.48
C VAL A 116 -12.10 1.62 12.67
N ALA A 117 -11.07 2.41 12.96
CA ALA A 117 -9.69 1.95 12.99
C ALA A 117 -9.34 1.15 14.26
N ILE A 118 -9.80 1.61 15.43
CA ILE A 118 -9.49 1.03 16.73
C ILE A 118 -10.56 0.00 17.12
N GLY A 119 -11.82 0.44 17.21
CA GLY A 119 -12.95 -0.39 17.65
C GLY A 119 -13.53 -1.30 16.57
N SER A 120 -13.13 -1.13 15.31
CA SER A 120 -13.70 -1.85 14.16
C SER A 120 -15.21 -1.64 13.97
N GLY A 121 -15.73 -0.48 14.38
CA GLY A 121 -17.15 -0.13 14.36
C GLY A 121 -17.77 -0.19 12.96
N ASN A 122 -18.81 -1.01 12.82
CA ASN A 122 -19.60 -1.18 11.59
C ASN A 122 -20.50 0.03 11.35
N ASP A 123 -21.18 0.47 12.40
CA ASP A 123 -21.98 1.69 12.45
C ASP A 123 -21.18 2.92 12.00
N ALA A 124 -19.97 3.11 12.53
CA ALA A 124 -19.09 4.19 12.11
C ALA A 124 -18.64 4.08 10.64
N SER A 125 -18.45 2.86 10.15
CA SER A 125 -18.07 2.62 8.74
C SER A 125 -19.19 3.04 7.80
N VAL A 126 -20.44 2.65 8.12
CA VAL A 126 -21.63 3.00 7.34
C VAL A 126 -21.90 4.50 7.41
N ALA A 127 -21.83 5.12 8.60
CA ALA A 127 -22.04 6.57 8.74
C ALA A 127 -21.06 7.40 7.89
N LEU A 128 -19.76 7.03 7.89
CA LEU A 128 -18.77 7.69 7.04
C LEU A 128 -19.04 7.45 5.55
N ALA A 129 -19.46 6.24 5.18
CA ALA A 129 -19.78 5.89 3.80
C ALA A 129 -20.99 6.68 3.27
N GLU A 130 -22.08 6.74 4.04
CA GLU A 130 -23.26 7.54 3.75
C GLU A 130 -22.91 9.02 3.64
N ARG A 131 -22.06 9.55 4.54
CA ARG A 131 -21.61 10.94 4.43
C ARG A 131 -20.85 11.21 3.14
N ILE A 132 -19.96 10.31 2.71
CA ILE A 132 -19.11 10.52 1.55
C ILE A 132 -19.87 10.34 0.24
N ALA A 133 -20.73 9.32 0.14
CA ALA A 133 -21.34 8.89 -1.11
C ALA A 133 -22.87 9.08 -1.17
N GLY A 134 -23.50 9.51 -0.08
CA GLY A 134 -24.95 9.65 0.07
C GLY A 134 -25.68 8.37 0.49
N SER A 135 -25.07 7.19 0.29
CA SER A 135 -25.60 5.88 0.71
C SER A 135 -24.46 4.86 0.84
N GLU A 136 -24.68 3.75 1.55
CA GLU A 136 -23.69 2.67 1.62
C GLU A 136 -23.49 2.03 0.24
N GLU A 137 -24.56 1.84 -0.53
CA GLU A 137 -24.52 1.23 -1.86
C GLU A 137 -23.66 2.05 -2.83
N ALA A 138 -23.85 3.38 -2.86
CA ALA A 138 -23.00 4.26 -3.66
C ALA A 138 -21.53 4.20 -3.22
N PHE A 139 -21.27 4.06 -1.92
CA PHE A 139 -19.92 3.89 -1.42
C PHE A 139 -19.31 2.54 -1.80
N VAL A 140 -20.07 1.45 -1.77
CA VAL A 140 -19.63 0.12 -2.24
C VAL A 140 -19.29 0.16 -3.73
N HIS A 141 -20.04 0.91 -4.54
CA HIS A 141 -19.63 1.16 -5.93
C HIS A 141 -18.27 1.86 -6.00
N MET A 142 -18.03 2.89 -5.19
CA MET A 142 -16.71 3.55 -5.10
C MET A 142 -15.61 2.58 -4.65
N MET A 143 -15.87 1.67 -3.72
CA MET A 143 -14.91 0.66 -3.26
C MET A 143 -14.50 -0.27 -4.40
N ASN A 144 -15.46 -0.74 -5.20
CA ASN A 144 -15.19 -1.61 -6.34
C ASN A 144 -14.51 -0.88 -7.50
N GLU A 145 -14.87 0.39 -7.76
CA GLU A 145 -14.15 1.22 -8.73
C GLU A 145 -12.71 1.47 -8.30
N LYS A 146 -12.47 1.73 -7.00
CA LYS A 146 -11.11 1.82 -6.46
C LYS A 146 -10.34 0.52 -6.61
N ALA A 147 -10.97 -0.63 -6.34
CA ALA A 147 -10.34 -1.94 -6.55
C ALA A 147 -9.90 -2.13 -8.01
N LYS A 148 -10.73 -1.76 -8.99
CA LYS A 148 -10.37 -1.77 -10.42
C LYS A 148 -9.21 -0.81 -10.73
N GLN A 149 -9.24 0.41 -10.20
CA GLN A 149 -8.17 1.40 -10.39
C GLN A 149 -6.82 0.93 -9.86
N LEU A 150 -6.84 0.20 -8.74
CA LEU A 150 -5.64 -0.41 -8.13
C LEU A 150 -5.24 -1.73 -8.81
N GLY A 151 -6.01 -2.22 -9.77
CA GLY A 151 -5.74 -3.47 -10.48
C GLY A 151 -5.96 -4.73 -9.63
N LEU A 152 -6.81 -4.66 -8.60
CA LEU A 152 -7.13 -5.78 -7.70
C LEU A 152 -8.04 -6.77 -8.44
N LYS A 153 -7.45 -7.83 -8.99
CA LYS A 153 -8.17 -8.76 -9.89
C LYS A 153 -9.10 -9.72 -9.15
N HIS A 154 -8.91 -9.90 -7.84
CA HIS A 154 -9.59 -10.91 -7.05
C HIS A 154 -10.20 -10.30 -5.78
N THR A 155 -10.76 -9.10 -5.91
CA THR A 155 -11.45 -8.38 -4.84
C THR A 155 -12.80 -7.89 -5.32
N ALA A 156 -13.85 -8.14 -4.53
CA ALA A 156 -15.18 -7.59 -4.71
C ALA A 156 -15.80 -7.27 -3.33
N PHE A 157 -16.39 -6.09 -3.22
CA PHE A 157 -17.03 -5.61 -2.01
C PHE A 157 -18.54 -5.52 -2.21
N GLU A 158 -19.27 -5.93 -1.17
CA GLU A 158 -20.74 -5.89 -1.10
C GLU A 158 -21.25 -5.00 0.05
N ASN A 159 -20.34 -4.57 0.94
CA ASN A 159 -20.62 -3.69 2.06
C ASN A 159 -19.31 -3.05 2.55
N THR A 160 -19.42 -2.08 3.45
CA THR A 160 -18.28 -1.30 3.98
C THR A 160 -17.62 -1.93 5.19
N THR A 161 -18.23 -2.97 5.74
CA THR A 161 -17.93 -3.49 7.07
C THR A 161 -17.18 -4.80 7.06
N GLY A 162 -17.36 -5.60 6.00
CA GLY A 162 -16.89 -6.98 5.93
C GLY A 162 -17.80 -7.98 6.63
N LEU A 163 -19.07 -7.63 6.89
CA LEU A 163 -20.07 -8.62 7.27
C LEU A 163 -20.23 -9.65 6.13
N PRO A 164 -20.50 -10.93 6.44
CA PRO A 164 -20.66 -11.97 5.42
C PRO A 164 -21.73 -11.60 4.39
N ALA A 165 -21.36 -11.64 3.12
CA ALA A 165 -22.25 -11.39 2.00
C ALA A 165 -21.81 -12.25 0.81
N LYS A 166 -22.77 -12.63 -0.04
CA LYS A 166 -22.47 -13.37 -1.27
C LYS A 166 -21.61 -12.49 -2.18
N ASN A 167 -20.53 -13.04 -2.73
CA ASN A 167 -19.55 -12.33 -3.59
C ASN A 167 -18.70 -11.26 -2.87
N HIS A 168 -18.58 -11.33 -1.54
CA HIS A 168 -17.68 -10.45 -0.77
C HIS A 168 -16.35 -11.15 -0.48
N TYR A 169 -15.32 -10.88 -1.29
CA TYR A 169 -14.03 -11.59 -1.19
C TYR A 169 -12.84 -10.68 -1.51
N SER A 170 -11.65 -11.10 -1.08
CA SER A 170 -10.37 -10.50 -1.44
C SER A 170 -9.26 -11.55 -1.36
N THR A 171 -8.02 -11.17 -1.69
CA THR A 171 -6.84 -12.02 -1.53
C THR A 171 -5.82 -11.40 -0.57
N ALA A 172 -4.84 -12.19 -0.11
CA ALA A 172 -3.74 -11.67 0.70
C ALA A 172 -2.91 -10.63 -0.08
N TYR A 173 -2.67 -10.90 -1.37
CA TYR A 173 -2.00 -9.97 -2.29
C TYR A 173 -2.77 -8.65 -2.40
N ASP A 174 -4.06 -8.71 -2.73
CA ASP A 174 -4.86 -7.49 -2.94
C ASP A 174 -4.99 -6.66 -1.65
N MET A 175 -5.06 -7.32 -0.49
CA MET A 175 -5.00 -6.64 0.82
C MET A 175 -3.67 -5.93 1.06
N ALA A 176 -2.55 -6.51 0.64
CA ALA A 176 -1.24 -5.87 0.75
C ALA A 176 -1.14 -4.65 -0.17
N ILE A 177 -1.72 -4.71 -1.38
CA ILE A 177 -1.79 -3.57 -2.31
C ILE A 177 -2.69 -2.46 -1.74
N MET A 178 -3.87 -2.79 -1.21
CA MET A 178 -4.74 -1.81 -0.55
C MET A 178 -4.07 -1.15 0.64
N ALA A 179 -3.39 -1.93 1.49
CA ALA A 179 -2.64 -1.39 2.62
C ALA A 179 -1.50 -0.48 2.14
N LYS A 180 -0.78 -0.85 1.08
CA LYS A 180 0.26 0.01 0.47
C LYS A 180 -0.31 1.35 0.01
N GLU A 181 -1.48 1.33 -0.63
CA GLU A 181 -2.16 2.56 -1.07
C GLU A 181 -2.63 3.41 0.13
N LEU A 182 -3.28 2.80 1.11
CA LEU A 182 -3.73 3.49 2.34
C LEU A 182 -2.56 4.11 3.10
N LEU A 183 -1.41 3.45 3.14
CA LEU A 183 -0.21 3.95 3.80
C LEU A 183 0.44 5.14 3.10
N LYS A 184 -0.08 5.62 1.96
CA LYS A 184 0.34 6.92 1.39
C LYS A 184 -0.17 8.11 2.22
N TYR A 185 -1.20 7.91 3.03
CA TYR A 185 -1.79 8.91 3.90
C TYR A 185 -1.24 8.75 5.32
N ASP A 186 -0.20 9.50 5.67
CA ASP A 186 0.50 9.38 6.98
C ASP A 186 -0.46 9.49 8.18
N LEU A 187 -1.57 10.21 8.02
CA LEU A 187 -2.63 10.37 9.01
C LEU A 187 -3.21 9.01 9.48
N ILE A 188 -3.31 7.99 8.62
CA ILE A 188 -3.96 6.73 9.00
C ILE A 188 -3.27 6.03 10.17
N THR A 189 -1.94 6.09 10.23
CA THR A 189 -1.15 5.43 11.29
C THR A 189 -1.37 6.07 12.67
N LYS A 190 -1.85 7.31 12.74
CA LYS A 190 -2.31 7.93 14.00
C LYS A 190 -3.45 7.12 14.62
N TYR A 191 -4.38 6.64 13.80
CA TYR A 191 -5.53 5.86 14.27
C TYR A 191 -5.17 4.38 14.41
N THR A 192 -4.63 3.76 13.36
CA THR A 192 -4.37 2.30 13.38
C THR A 192 -3.24 1.88 14.31
N GLY A 193 -2.34 2.82 14.65
CA GLY A 193 -1.24 2.64 15.60
C GLY A 193 -1.59 3.02 17.04
N THR A 194 -2.83 3.46 17.30
CA THR A 194 -3.30 3.73 18.67
C THR A 194 -3.82 2.43 19.29
N TYR A 195 -3.34 2.06 20.48
CA TYR A 195 -3.77 0.83 21.15
C TYR A 195 -5.13 0.96 21.82
N GLU A 196 -5.38 2.07 22.48
CA GLU A 196 -6.65 2.36 23.15
C GLU A 196 -6.93 3.85 23.10
N ASP A 197 -8.21 4.20 23.08
CA ASP A 197 -8.70 5.57 23.04
C ASP A 197 -10.13 5.60 23.63
N TYR A 198 -10.72 6.78 23.75
CA TYR A 198 -12.08 6.95 24.21
C TYR A 198 -12.90 7.78 23.23
N LEU A 199 -14.17 7.41 23.09
CA LEU A 199 -15.20 8.23 22.47
C LEU A 199 -16.07 8.83 23.55
N ARG A 200 -16.68 9.97 23.24
CA ARG A 200 -17.66 10.63 24.12
C ARG A 200 -17.11 10.86 25.54
N GLU A 201 -15.81 11.18 25.64
CA GLU A 201 -15.05 11.16 26.90
C GLU A 201 -15.63 12.09 27.98
N ASN A 202 -16.20 13.23 27.58
CA ASN A 202 -16.79 14.22 28.48
C ASN A 202 -18.31 14.04 28.64
N SER A 203 -18.82 12.82 28.50
CA SER A 203 -20.24 12.49 28.66
C SER A 203 -20.46 11.25 29.53
N ASP A 204 -21.68 11.05 29.98
CA ASP A 204 -22.17 9.83 30.62
C ASP A 204 -22.10 8.58 29.71
N LYS A 205 -21.99 8.80 28.38
CA LYS A 205 -21.84 7.75 27.36
C LYS A 205 -20.37 7.47 26.97
N LYS A 206 -19.41 7.77 27.85
CA LYS A 206 -17.98 7.49 27.61
C LYS A 206 -17.79 6.04 27.16
N PHE A 207 -17.16 5.87 26.00
CA PHE A 207 -16.98 4.55 25.38
C PHE A 207 -15.50 4.25 25.16
N TRP A 208 -15.03 3.14 25.70
CA TRP A 208 -13.63 2.74 25.59
C TRP A 208 -13.38 1.93 24.30
N LEU A 209 -12.41 2.38 23.52
CA LEU A 209 -11.94 1.69 22.33
C LEU A 209 -10.65 0.93 22.64
N VAL A 210 -10.58 -0.32 22.20
CA VAL A 210 -9.36 -1.13 22.27
C VAL A 210 -9.07 -1.69 20.89
N ASN A 211 -7.85 -1.48 20.42
CA ASN A 211 -7.41 -1.91 19.11
C ASN A 211 -7.42 -3.44 19.04
N THR A 212 -8.15 -3.97 18.07
CA THR A 212 -8.24 -5.41 17.84
C THR A 212 -6.91 -6.02 17.40
N ASN A 213 -6.00 -5.21 16.82
CA ASN A 213 -4.62 -5.57 16.55
C ASN A 213 -3.73 -5.36 17.79
N ARG A 214 -3.66 -6.38 18.65
CA ARG A 214 -2.81 -6.34 19.85
C ARG A 214 -1.32 -6.13 19.56
N LEU A 215 -0.83 -6.42 18.35
CA LEU A 215 0.59 -6.22 18.00
C LEU A 215 1.02 -4.76 18.05
N VAL A 216 0.09 -3.80 17.92
CA VAL A 216 0.36 -2.37 18.11
C VAL A 216 0.99 -2.08 19.48
N LYS A 217 0.60 -2.83 20.52
CA LYS A 217 1.17 -2.69 21.87
C LYS A 217 2.41 -3.54 22.11
N PHE A 218 2.49 -4.71 21.47
CA PHE A 218 3.45 -5.75 21.84
C PHE A 218 4.59 -5.97 20.85
N TYR A 219 4.55 -5.38 19.65
CA TYR A 219 5.60 -5.49 18.66
C TYR A 219 6.14 -4.11 18.27
N PRO A 220 7.42 -3.80 18.56
CA PRO A 220 8.00 -2.51 18.24
C PRO A 220 7.94 -2.17 16.74
N GLY A 221 7.38 -1.00 16.44
CA GLY A 221 7.24 -0.48 15.09
C GLY A 221 5.95 -0.88 14.38
N VAL A 222 5.10 -1.74 14.97
CA VAL A 222 3.75 -2.00 14.41
C VAL A 222 2.84 -0.80 14.67
N ASP A 223 2.27 -0.26 13.60
CA ASP A 223 1.41 0.93 13.61
C ASP A 223 0.09 0.71 12.82
N GLY A 224 -0.28 -0.56 12.59
CA GLY A 224 -1.52 -0.91 11.90
C GLY A 224 -1.56 -2.35 11.37
N LEU A 225 -2.50 -2.70 10.50
CA LEU A 225 -3.64 -1.88 10.05
C LEU A 225 -4.97 -2.42 10.57
N LYS A 226 -5.32 -3.66 10.24
CA LYS A 226 -6.67 -4.15 10.51
C LYS A 226 -6.76 -5.66 10.65
N THR A 227 -7.39 -6.12 11.74
CA THR A 227 -7.83 -7.51 11.89
C THR A 227 -9.19 -7.75 11.25
N GLY A 228 -9.46 -9.00 10.89
CA GLY A 228 -10.77 -9.51 10.50
C GLY A 228 -11.08 -10.84 11.19
N TYR A 229 -12.35 -11.05 11.54
CA TYR A 229 -12.85 -12.35 11.99
C TYR A 229 -14.31 -12.54 11.62
N THR A 230 -14.61 -13.70 11.05
CA THR A 230 -15.95 -14.30 10.99
C THR A 230 -15.77 -15.82 11.12
N SER A 231 -16.87 -16.55 11.35
CA SER A 231 -16.83 -18.02 11.39
C SER A 231 -16.27 -18.64 10.10
N GLU A 232 -16.52 -17.98 8.96
CA GLU A 232 -16.07 -18.37 7.63
C GLU A 232 -14.60 -17.98 7.38
N ALA A 233 -14.23 -16.72 7.64
CA ALA A 233 -12.89 -16.20 7.39
C ALA A 233 -11.83 -16.69 8.37
N LYS A 234 -12.25 -17.15 9.56
CA LYS A 234 -11.38 -17.37 10.73
C LYS A 234 -10.59 -16.10 11.05
N TYR A 235 -9.40 -16.21 11.63
CA TYR A 235 -8.64 -15.06 12.12
C TYR A 235 -7.70 -14.50 11.05
N CYS A 236 -7.98 -13.29 10.61
CA CYS A 236 -7.20 -12.57 9.60
C CYS A 236 -6.57 -11.30 10.17
N LEU A 237 -5.45 -10.86 9.59
CA LEU A 237 -4.79 -9.59 9.92
C LEU A 237 -3.94 -9.11 8.76
N THR A 238 -4.13 -7.85 8.38
CA THR A 238 -3.18 -7.05 7.61
C THR A 238 -2.44 -6.12 8.56
N ALA A 239 -1.16 -6.37 8.79
CA ALA A 239 -0.30 -5.62 9.68
C ALA A 239 0.73 -4.79 8.89
N THR A 240 1.12 -3.64 9.43
CA THR A 240 2.29 -2.91 8.96
C THR A 240 3.22 -2.63 10.14
N ALA A 241 4.51 -2.63 9.84
CA ALA A 241 5.51 -2.20 10.79
C ALA A 241 6.60 -1.38 10.09
N LYS A 242 7.16 -0.41 10.79
CA LYS A 242 8.30 0.39 10.32
C LYS A 242 9.46 0.30 11.32
N LYS A 243 10.65 -0.04 10.82
CA LYS A 243 11.92 0.04 11.56
C LYS A 243 12.95 0.78 10.70
N GLY A 244 13.43 1.92 11.19
CA GLY A 244 14.29 2.82 10.42
C GLY A 244 13.62 3.27 9.11
N ASN A 245 14.29 3.03 7.99
CA ASN A 245 13.80 3.38 6.65
C ASN A 245 12.93 2.30 6.01
N MET A 246 12.80 1.12 6.62
CA MET A 246 12.07 -0.01 6.05
C MET A 246 10.67 -0.09 6.63
N ARG A 247 9.65 -0.11 5.77
CA ARG A 247 8.26 -0.41 6.12
C ARG A 247 7.83 -1.69 5.41
N VAL A 248 7.25 -2.60 6.18
CA VAL A 248 6.71 -3.86 5.65
C VAL A 248 5.21 -3.95 5.88
N ILE A 249 4.58 -4.76 5.04
CA ILE A 249 3.17 -5.11 5.14
C ILE A 249 3.09 -6.64 5.14
N ALA A 250 2.48 -7.20 6.18
CA ALA A 250 2.30 -8.63 6.36
C ALA A 250 0.80 -8.94 6.46
N VAL A 251 0.31 -9.86 5.65
CA VAL A 251 -1.10 -10.25 5.61
C VAL A 251 -1.21 -11.75 5.90
N VAL A 252 -2.17 -12.12 6.74
CA VAL A 252 -2.58 -13.50 7.02
C VAL A 252 -4.09 -13.60 6.90
N PHE A 253 -4.56 -14.62 6.20
CA PHE A 253 -5.96 -15.06 6.22
C PHE A 253 -6.08 -16.45 6.87
N GLY A 254 -7.21 -16.70 7.52
CA GLY A 254 -7.62 -18.07 7.82
C GLY A 254 -6.84 -18.76 8.94
N ALA A 255 -6.18 -18.03 9.83
CA ALA A 255 -5.49 -18.66 10.97
C ALA A 255 -6.51 -19.23 11.97
N PRO A 256 -6.22 -20.36 12.65
CA PRO A 256 -7.18 -21.04 13.51
C PRO A 256 -7.48 -20.31 14.82
N THR A 257 -6.53 -19.52 15.33
CA THR A 257 -6.68 -18.77 16.58
C THR A 257 -6.05 -17.38 16.50
N PRO A 258 -6.44 -16.41 17.35
CA PRO A 258 -5.78 -15.11 17.45
C PRO A 258 -4.28 -15.21 17.78
N LYS A 259 -3.91 -16.20 18.61
CA LYS A 259 -2.52 -16.47 19.01
C LYS A 259 -1.70 -16.92 17.81
N SER A 260 -2.21 -17.89 17.04
CA SER A 260 -1.57 -18.38 15.80
C SER A 260 -1.43 -17.26 14.77
N ARG A 261 -2.50 -16.50 14.51
CA ARG A 261 -2.47 -15.34 13.61
C ARG A 261 -1.35 -14.36 13.97
N ASN A 262 -1.29 -13.96 15.24
CA ASN A 262 -0.30 -13.00 15.71
C ASN A 262 1.13 -13.58 15.61
N ALA A 263 1.33 -14.85 15.95
CA ALA A 263 2.62 -15.51 15.85
C ALA A 263 3.15 -15.56 14.40
N GLN A 264 2.28 -15.88 13.43
CA GLN A 264 2.65 -15.91 12.01
C GLN A 264 2.99 -14.53 11.46
N ILE A 265 2.23 -13.49 11.84
CA ILE A 265 2.56 -12.10 11.48
C ILE A 265 3.89 -11.69 12.09
N THR A 266 4.10 -11.92 13.39
CA THR A 266 5.37 -11.63 14.07
C THR A 266 6.54 -12.31 13.38
N LYS A 267 6.42 -13.61 13.05
CA LYS A 267 7.46 -14.38 12.34
C LYS A 267 7.81 -13.76 10.98
N MET A 268 6.81 -13.31 10.22
CA MET A 268 7.02 -12.62 8.94
C MET A 268 7.70 -11.26 9.12
N LEU A 269 7.29 -10.46 10.12
CA LEU A 269 7.93 -9.18 10.41
C LEU A 269 9.40 -9.37 10.84
N ASP A 270 9.67 -10.32 11.73
CA ASP A 270 11.02 -10.65 12.19
C ASP A 270 11.90 -11.15 11.06
N TYR A 271 11.36 -12.00 10.18
CA TYR A 271 12.07 -12.43 8.97
C TYR A 271 12.47 -11.24 8.10
N ALA A 272 11.55 -10.32 7.79
CA ALA A 272 11.86 -9.14 6.99
C ALA A 272 12.97 -8.29 7.62
N PHE A 273 12.81 -7.92 8.90
CA PHE A 273 13.74 -7.01 9.57
C PHE A 273 15.07 -7.65 9.95
N SER A 274 15.19 -8.98 9.96
CA SER A 274 16.46 -9.69 10.18
C SER A 274 17.26 -9.86 8.90
N HIS A 275 16.60 -10.05 7.75
CA HIS A 275 17.27 -10.38 6.50
C HIS A 275 17.46 -9.19 5.57
N TYR A 276 16.64 -8.15 5.71
CA TYR A 276 16.61 -7.05 4.76
C TYR A 276 16.73 -5.69 5.43
N GLU A 277 17.14 -4.72 4.62
CA GLU A 277 17.11 -3.30 4.94
C GLU A 277 16.74 -2.50 3.70
N THR A 278 16.12 -1.33 3.92
CA THR A 278 15.71 -0.44 2.84
C THR A 278 16.59 0.80 2.84
N LYS A 279 17.25 1.08 1.72
CA LYS A 279 18.06 2.28 1.53
C LYS A 279 17.26 3.31 0.72
N PRO A 280 16.92 4.48 1.28
CA PRO A 280 16.27 5.54 0.51
C PRO A 280 17.24 6.11 -0.53
N LEU A 281 16.75 6.30 -1.75
CA LEU A 281 17.49 6.94 -2.85
C LEU A 281 16.98 8.36 -3.12
N TYR A 282 15.66 8.55 -3.17
CA TYR A 282 15.03 9.83 -3.43
C TYR A 282 13.81 10.02 -2.53
N LYS A 283 13.59 11.24 -2.06
CA LYS A 283 12.37 11.62 -1.33
C LYS A 283 11.23 11.89 -2.32
N LYS A 284 9.98 11.90 -1.84
CA LYS A 284 8.83 12.37 -2.63
C LYS A 284 9.04 13.84 -3.05
N GLY A 285 8.77 14.15 -4.32
CA GLY A 285 8.90 15.51 -4.84
C GLY A 285 10.33 15.97 -5.12
N GLU A 286 11.31 15.07 -5.02
CA GLU A 286 12.70 15.36 -5.34
C GLU A 286 12.88 15.52 -6.85
N THR A 287 13.61 16.56 -7.27
CA THR A 287 13.79 16.89 -8.69
C THR A 287 14.86 16.00 -9.31
N ILE A 288 14.47 15.22 -10.31
CA ILE A 288 15.37 14.30 -11.02
C ILE A 288 15.92 14.94 -12.30
N ALA A 289 15.10 15.72 -13.00
CA ALA A 289 15.51 16.38 -14.23
C ALA A 289 14.71 17.66 -14.48
N LEU A 290 15.30 18.61 -15.20
CA LEU A 290 14.60 19.74 -15.81
C LEU A 290 14.38 19.44 -17.29
N LEU A 291 13.12 19.36 -17.71
CA LEU A 291 12.73 18.96 -19.06
C LEU A 291 12.28 20.17 -19.87
N PRO A 292 12.74 20.35 -21.11
CA PRO A 292 12.27 21.43 -21.97
C PRO A 292 10.80 21.24 -22.32
N VAL A 293 10.00 22.31 -22.24
CA VAL A 293 8.58 22.31 -22.59
C VAL A 293 8.38 23.05 -23.90
N SER A 294 7.88 22.35 -24.91
CA SER A 294 7.50 22.96 -26.18
C SER A 294 6.17 23.69 -26.05
N LYS A 295 6.09 24.88 -26.67
CA LYS A 295 4.91 25.76 -26.71
C LYS A 295 4.35 26.19 -25.33
N GLY A 296 5.13 26.06 -24.25
CA GLY A 296 4.71 26.46 -22.90
C GLY A 296 5.08 27.89 -22.53
N LYS A 297 4.29 28.52 -21.64
CA LYS A 297 4.65 29.81 -21.02
C LYS A 297 6.00 29.73 -20.30
N LYS A 298 6.32 28.58 -19.70
CA LYS A 298 7.67 28.25 -19.19
C LYS A 298 8.47 27.45 -20.23
N LYS A 299 9.79 27.66 -20.26
CA LYS A 299 10.70 26.96 -21.19
C LYS A 299 11.05 25.55 -20.73
N SER A 300 10.93 25.28 -19.43
CA SER A 300 11.21 23.99 -18.83
C SER A 300 10.28 23.70 -17.66
N ILE A 301 10.22 22.43 -17.27
CA ILE A 301 9.46 21.93 -16.14
C ILE A 301 10.30 20.93 -15.34
N ALA A 302 10.21 20.97 -14.02
CA ALA A 302 10.85 19.98 -13.16
C ALA A 302 10.07 18.66 -13.19
N ALA A 303 10.76 17.58 -13.57
CA ALA A 303 10.32 16.21 -13.39
C ALA A 303 10.77 15.74 -12.00
N VAL A 304 9.79 15.43 -11.16
CA VAL A 304 10.00 15.01 -9.77
C VAL A 304 9.52 13.59 -9.54
N THR A 305 10.04 12.93 -8.52
CA THR A 305 9.50 11.64 -8.03
C THR A 305 8.08 11.82 -7.48
N SER A 306 7.15 10.96 -7.89
CA SER A 306 5.78 10.97 -7.36
C SER A 306 5.68 10.42 -5.93
N GLU A 307 6.58 9.51 -5.58
CA GLU A 307 6.67 8.78 -4.32
C GLU A 307 8.14 8.66 -3.88
N PRO A 308 8.42 8.36 -2.60
CA PRO A 308 9.77 8.00 -2.19
C PRO A 308 10.28 6.81 -3.00
N VAL A 309 11.56 6.86 -3.40
CA VAL A 309 12.20 5.78 -4.15
C VAL A 309 13.27 5.20 -3.26
N SER A 310 13.13 3.92 -2.98
CA SER A 310 14.02 3.16 -2.10
C SER A 310 14.49 1.89 -2.80
N VAL A 311 15.56 1.29 -2.28
CA VAL A 311 16.05 -0.02 -2.71
C VAL A 311 16.09 -0.96 -1.53
N LEU A 312 15.54 -2.15 -1.73
CA LEU A 312 15.65 -3.25 -0.80
C LEU A 312 16.98 -3.97 -1.00
N LEU A 313 17.73 -4.14 0.08
CA LEU A 313 19.00 -4.87 0.11
C LEU A 313 18.90 -6.00 1.15
N LYS A 314 19.62 -7.10 0.92
CA LYS A 314 19.87 -8.04 2.01
C LYS A 314 20.86 -7.39 2.98
N LYS A 315 20.70 -7.64 4.28
CA LYS A 315 21.64 -7.09 5.27
C LYS A 315 23.06 -7.55 4.98
N GLY A 316 24.00 -6.61 5.04
CA GLY A 316 25.41 -6.85 4.72
C GLY A 316 25.73 -6.73 3.23
N GLU A 317 24.74 -6.50 2.37
CA GLU A 317 24.95 -6.29 0.94
C GLU A 317 25.34 -4.83 0.64
N LYS A 318 26.39 -4.62 -0.16
CA LYS A 318 26.86 -3.27 -0.50
C LYS A 318 25.94 -2.58 -1.50
N SER A 319 25.66 -1.30 -1.27
CA SER A 319 24.81 -0.47 -2.13
C SER A 319 25.47 0.08 -3.41
N GLU A 320 26.77 -0.14 -3.59
CA GLU A 320 27.59 0.41 -4.69
C GLU A 320 27.16 -0.11 -6.08
N ALA A 321 26.47 -1.26 -6.13
CA ALA A 321 25.93 -1.84 -7.35
C ALA A 321 24.66 -1.13 -7.87
N VAL A 322 24.07 -0.22 -7.10
CA VAL A 322 22.81 0.46 -7.45
C VAL A 322 23.06 1.68 -8.32
N LYS A 323 22.53 1.66 -9.56
CA LYS A 323 22.59 2.77 -10.52
C LYS A 323 21.17 3.23 -10.86
N THR A 324 20.98 4.55 -10.94
CA THR A 324 19.69 5.13 -11.33
C THR A 324 19.80 5.75 -12.73
N THR A 325 18.76 5.54 -13.54
CA THR A 325 18.64 6.14 -14.87
C THR A 325 17.20 6.60 -15.05
N TRP A 326 16.93 7.56 -15.93
CA TRP A 326 15.55 7.97 -16.23
C TRP A 326 15.30 8.00 -17.74
N ARG A 327 14.04 7.89 -18.13
CA ARG A 327 13.56 7.91 -19.52
C ARG A 327 12.28 8.74 -19.61
N LEU A 328 12.12 9.47 -20.72
CA LEU A 328 10.88 10.18 -21.01
C LEU A 328 9.94 9.29 -21.80
N ASN A 329 8.64 9.44 -21.54
CA ASN A 329 7.61 8.77 -22.33
C ASN A 329 7.46 9.43 -23.70
N LYS A 330 7.53 10.76 -23.73
CA LYS A 330 7.40 11.60 -24.93
C LYS A 330 8.05 12.97 -24.69
N LYS A 331 8.28 13.72 -25.77
CA LYS A 331 8.66 15.15 -25.65
C LYS A 331 7.56 15.90 -24.91
N VAL A 332 7.95 16.74 -23.96
CA VAL A 332 6.99 17.51 -23.14
C VAL A 332 6.45 18.69 -23.96
N LYS A 333 5.13 18.76 -24.09
CA LYS A 333 4.40 19.81 -24.82
C LYS A 333 3.32 20.36 -23.91
N ALA A 334 3.19 21.69 -23.87
CA ALA A 334 2.09 22.33 -23.16
C ALA A 334 0.72 22.03 -23.81
N PRO A 335 -0.38 22.06 -23.05
CA PRO A 335 -0.43 22.27 -21.60
C PRO A 335 0.02 21.02 -20.82
N VAL A 336 0.70 21.24 -19.69
CA VAL A 336 1.08 20.20 -18.73
C VAL A 336 0.45 20.54 -17.39
N LYS A 337 -0.27 19.60 -16.78
CA LYS A 337 -0.82 19.75 -15.43
C LYS A 337 0.19 19.25 -14.40
N LYS A 338 0.13 19.82 -13.19
CA LYS A 338 0.85 19.27 -12.05
C LYS A 338 0.44 17.80 -11.85
N GLY A 339 1.40 16.90 -11.70
CA GLY A 339 1.16 15.47 -11.54
C GLY A 339 1.15 14.67 -12.85
N ASP A 340 1.17 15.30 -14.02
CA ASP A 340 1.26 14.59 -15.30
C ASP A 340 2.54 13.73 -15.36
N VAL A 341 2.42 12.47 -15.79
CA VAL A 341 3.56 11.56 -15.94
C VAL A 341 4.42 11.96 -17.15
N LEU A 342 5.62 12.44 -16.88
CA LEU A 342 6.59 12.90 -17.89
C LEU A 342 7.55 11.79 -18.31
N GLY A 343 7.79 10.83 -17.43
CA GLY A 343 8.74 9.75 -17.67
C GLY A 343 8.79 8.72 -16.56
N THR A 344 9.87 7.96 -16.52
CA THR A 344 10.09 6.89 -15.55
C THR A 344 11.54 6.90 -15.09
N LEU A 345 11.73 6.92 -13.77
CA LEU A 345 12.97 6.60 -13.10
C LEU A 345 13.10 5.07 -13.05
N VAL A 346 14.27 4.56 -13.43
CA VAL A 346 14.63 3.15 -13.45
C VAL A 346 15.83 2.96 -12.54
N VAL A 347 15.65 2.16 -11.49
CA VAL A 347 16.73 1.77 -10.59
C VAL A 347 17.22 0.40 -11.01
N LYS A 348 18.52 0.29 -11.26
CA LYS A 348 19.19 -0.94 -11.66
C LYS A 348 20.19 -1.36 -10.61
N LYS A 349 20.33 -2.67 -10.44
CA LYS A 349 21.37 -3.30 -9.63
C LYS A 349 21.93 -4.47 -10.41
N ASP A 350 23.25 -4.53 -10.55
CA ASP A 350 23.94 -5.55 -11.34
C ASP A 350 23.40 -5.67 -12.78
N GLY A 351 22.98 -4.54 -13.37
CA GLY A 351 22.37 -4.48 -14.70
C GLY A 351 20.88 -4.83 -14.76
N ALA A 352 20.34 -5.53 -13.76
CA ALA A 352 18.92 -5.86 -13.65
C ALA A 352 18.10 -4.68 -13.14
N VAL A 353 16.89 -4.49 -13.68
CA VAL A 353 15.96 -3.45 -13.19
C VAL A 353 15.27 -3.96 -11.93
N ILE A 354 15.50 -3.29 -10.81
CA ILE A 354 14.95 -3.68 -9.50
C ILE A 354 13.79 -2.79 -9.04
N ALA A 355 13.69 -1.56 -9.55
CA ALA A 355 12.56 -0.68 -9.27
C ALA A 355 12.31 0.28 -10.43
N LYS A 356 11.05 0.67 -10.60
CA LYS A 356 10.62 1.74 -11.50
C LYS A 356 9.70 2.69 -10.74
N SER A 357 9.86 3.99 -10.95
CA SER A 357 9.00 5.01 -10.34
C SER A 357 8.64 6.07 -11.37
N PRO A 358 7.36 6.49 -11.48
CA PRO A 358 6.98 7.52 -12.43
C PRO A 358 7.56 8.88 -12.02
N LEU A 359 8.03 9.62 -13.04
CA LEU A 359 8.43 11.01 -12.88
C LEU A 359 7.26 11.89 -13.31
N VAL A 360 6.84 12.79 -12.43
CA VAL A 360 5.67 13.64 -12.62
C VAL A 360 6.05 15.12 -12.69
N ALA A 361 5.19 15.90 -13.34
CA ALA A 361 5.31 17.35 -13.40
C ALA A 361 5.14 17.99 -12.00
N LYS A 362 6.15 18.75 -11.55
CA LYS A 362 6.09 19.46 -10.25
C LYS A 362 4.99 20.53 -10.20
N GLU A 363 4.69 21.13 -11.33
CA GLU A 363 3.80 22.30 -11.46
C GLU A 363 3.05 22.26 -12.80
N GLN A 364 2.08 23.17 -12.96
CA GLN A 364 1.37 23.35 -14.21
C GLN A 364 2.16 24.28 -15.16
N VAL A 365 2.17 23.95 -16.44
CA VAL A 365 2.69 24.80 -17.52
C VAL A 365 1.62 24.95 -18.59
N GLU A 366 1.06 26.15 -18.68
CA GLU A 366 0.08 26.52 -19.71
C GLU A 366 0.73 26.73 -21.07
N GLU A 367 -0.09 26.73 -22.12
CA GLU A 367 0.34 27.11 -23.46
C GLU A 367 0.74 28.59 -23.51
N ALA A 368 1.84 28.86 -24.22
CA ALA A 368 2.26 30.21 -24.54
C ALA A 368 1.32 30.82 -25.58
N ASN A 369 1.01 32.11 -25.44
CA ASN A 369 0.24 32.81 -26.46
C ASN A 369 1.11 33.11 -27.70
N MET A 370 0.46 33.46 -28.82
CA MET A 370 1.15 33.71 -30.09
C MET A 370 2.20 34.82 -30.00
N TRP A 371 1.99 35.83 -29.17
CA TRP A 371 2.94 36.92 -28.94
C TRP A 371 4.21 36.47 -28.20
N GLU A 372 4.07 35.61 -27.20
CA GLU A 372 5.19 35.00 -26.47
C GLU A 372 6.01 34.06 -27.36
N LEU A 373 5.34 33.29 -28.24
CA LEU A 373 6.00 32.46 -29.24
C LEU A 373 6.77 33.32 -30.25
N PHE A 374 6.15 34.39 -30.73
CA PHE A 374 6.76 35.34 -31.67
C PHE A 374 8.01 36.00 -31.06
N LYS A 375 7.91 36.57 -29.84
CA LYS A 375 9.06 37.15 -29.12
C LYS A 375 10.23 36.17 -28.97
N ARG A 376 9.95 34.88 -28.69
CA ARG A 376 11.00 33.86 -28.55
C ARG A 376 11.75 33.61 -29.86
N MET A 377 11.04 33.58 -30.98
CA MET A 377 11.65 33.41 -32.31
C MET A 377 12.65 34.54 -32.61
N PHE A 378 12.27 35.80 -32.38
CA PHE A 378 13.16 36.95 -32.59
C PHE A 378 14.34 37.01 -31.61
N SER A 379 14.14 36.64 -30.34
CA SER A 379 15.23 36.61 -29.35
C SER A 379 16.31 35.54 -29.62
N THR A 380 15.98 34.54 -30.45
CA THR A 380 16.91 33.48 -30.84
C THR A 380 17.77 33.93 -32.03
N PHE A 381 17.17 34.71 -32.94
CA PHE A 381 17.88 35.37 -34.04
C PHE A 381 18.89 36.43 -33.55
N SER A 382 18.56 37.21 -32.51
CA SER A 382 19.47 38.24 -31.99
C SER A 382 20.64 37.72 -31.14
N ARG A 383 20.73 36.41 -30.88
CA ARG A 383 21.84 35.77 -30.14
C ARG A 383 22.80 34.99 -31.03
N THR A 384 22.53 34.92 -32.33
CA THR A 384 23.36 34.23 -33.35
C THR A 384 24.08 35.21 -34.27
N SER A 385 24.17 36.49 -33.88
CA SER A 385 24.91 37.55 -34.59
C SER A 385 26.11 38.01 -33.77
#